data_AF-A0AAF0E4G5-F1
#
_entry.id   AF-A0AAF0E4G5-F1
#
_cell.length_a   1.000
_cell.length_b   1.000
_cell.length_c   1.000
_cell.angle_alpha   90.00
_cell.angle_beta   90.00
_cell.angle_gamma   90.00
#
_symmetry.space_group_name_H-M   'P 1'
#
loop_
_entity.id
_entity.type
_entity.pdbx_description
1 polymer ?
#
loop_
_entity_poly.entity_id
_entity_poly.type
_entity_poly.pdbx_seq_one_letter_code
_entity_poly.pdbx_strand_id
1 'polypeptide(L)'
;MALPQELQALAIGSVGAPNVLELYVDYLCPFSAKMLTNFHKDVVPLLFGEQAPFKDQLRVVVRPYPQTWHASSPLLHETALAVARISLRDRLALQDPEQNAFWIYSQALMNENHRWFDGPARSKNPDQVRAELAMLAVNVLGEDVRKAKKDAIVELDGQPLGQAVRSWTRVSDEGNEGSKIVPDLKYVVRASAPDTDENRSPERHPCDAYGAYVAEADAVWNGVVEPSISSSFSQEQWQKFLEERVTKAKF
;
A
#
# COMPACT_ATOMS: atom_id res chain seq x y z
N MET A 1 -1.94 -10.76 -10.09
CA MET A 1 -0.97 -11.21 -9.06
C MET A 1 -1.72 -11.51 -7.77
N ALA A 2 -1.42 -12.64 -7.13
CA ALA A 2 -2.18 -13.11 -5.95
C ALA A 2 -1.70 -12.42 -4.67
N LEU A 3 -2.65 -11.97 -3.85
CA LEU A 3 -2.42 -11.55 -2.46
C LEU A 3 -2.93 -12.66 -1.52
N PRO A 4 -2.28 -12.91 -0.37
CA PRO A 4 -2.85 -13.71 0.71
C PRO A 4 -4.22 -13.15 1.13
N GLN A 5 -5.07 -14.00 1.72
CA GLN A 5 -6.41 -13.57 2.16
C GLN A 5 -6.33 -12.43 3.17
N GLU A 6 -5.33 -12.51 4.03
CA GLU A 6 -4.98 -11.58 5.09
C GLU A 6 -4.56 -10.19 4.60
N LEU A 7 -4.13 -10.11 3.34
CA LEU A 7 -3.49 -8.96 2.73
C LEU A 7 -4.31 -8.42 1.55
N GLN A 8 -5.59 -8.80 1.43
CA GLN A 8 -6.45 -8.29 0.35
C GLN A 8 -6.64 -6.76 0.41
N ALA A 9 -6.54 -6.15 1.60
CA ALA A 9 -6.67 -4.70 1.78
C ALA A 9 -5.58 -3.90 1.06
N LEU A 10 -4.47 -4.54 0.66
CA LEU A 10 -3.42 -3.89 -0.12
C LEU A 10 -3.85 -3.57 -1.56
N ALA A 11 -5.04 -3.99 -1.97
CA ALA A 11 -5.57 -3.74 -3.30
C ALA A 11 -6.91 -3.03 -3.29
N ILE A 12 -7.13 -2.20 -4.32
CA ILE A 12 -8.42 -1.63 -4.70
C ILE A 12 -8.76 -2.08 -6.13
N GLY A 13 -10.02 -1.93 -6.53
CA GLY A 13 -10.52 -2.31 -7.85
C GLY A 13 -10.91 -3.78 -7.94
N SER A 14 -11.68 -4.12 -8.97
CA SER A 14 -12.34 -5.41 -9.09
C SER A 14 -11.37 -6.59 -9.02
N VAL A 15 -11.74 -7.62 -8.25
CA VAL A 15 -10.99 -8.89 -8.21
C VAL A 15 -10.97 -9.57 -9.60
N GLY A 16 -11.99 -9.32 -10.43
CA GLY A 16 -12.10 -9.83 -11.79
C GLY A 16 -11.52 -8.91 -12.87
N ALA A 17 -10.85 -7.81 -12.49
CA ALA A 17 -10.27 -6.90 -13.47
C ALA A 17 -9.24 -7.63 -14.37
N PRO A 18 -9.26 -7.39 -15.69
CA PRO A 18 -8.35 -8.05 -16.63
C PRO A 18 -6.89 -7.60 -16.48
N ASN A 19 -6.64 -6.44 -15.87
CA ASN A 19 -5.30 -5.89 -15.66
C ASN A 19 -5.01 -5.66 -14.18
N VAL A 20 -3.73 -5.76 -13.82
CA VAL A 20 -3.21 -5.46 -12.49
C VAL A 20 -2.07 -4.45 -12.62
N LEU A 21 -2.16 -3.35 -11.89
CA LEU A 21 -1.08 -2.40 -11.69
C LEU A 21 -0.59 -2.53 -10.25
N GLU A 22 0.70 -2.75 -10.05
CA GLU A 22 1.33 -2.79 -8.74
C GLU A 22 2.21 -1.56 -8.56
N LEU A 23 2.04 -0.86 -7.44
CA LEU A 23 2.78 0.35 -7.12
C LEU A 23 3.68 0.07 -5.92
N TYR A 24 4.99 0.10 -6.12
CA TYR A 24 5.97 -0.13 -5.06
C TYR A 24 6.25 1.17 -4.34
N VAL A 25 5.99 1.21 -3.05
CA VAL A 25 6.02 2.44 -2.27
C VAL A 25 6.82 2.28 -0.99
N ASP A 26 7.68 3.26 -0.74
CA ASP A 26 8.19 3.52 0.61
C ASP A 26 7.40 4.69 1.19
N TYR A 27 6.68 4.48 2.29
CA TYR A 27 5.90 5.51 2.97
C TYR A 27 6.71 6.72 3.47
N LEU A 28 8.04 6.62 3.57
CA LEU A 28 8.91 7.75 3.90
C LEU A 28 9.48 8.48 2.68
N CYS A 29 9.37 7.90 1.48
CA CYS A 29 9.93 8.47 0.27
C CYS A 29 9.04 9.59 -0.30
N PRO A 30 9.59 10.79 -0.59
CA PRO A 30 8.82 11.87 -1.20
C PRO A 30 8.35 11.55 -2.63
N PHE A 31 9.10 10.74 -3.39
CA PHE A 31 8.66 10.31 -4.73
C PHE A 31 7.51 9.30 -4.66
N SER A 32 7.57 8.35 -3.73
CA SER A 32 6.46 7.42 -3.47
C SER A 32 5.21 8.17 -3.02
N ALA A 33 5.36 9.18 -2.16
CA ALA A 33 4.26 10.04 -1.74
C ALA A 33 3.64 10.78 -2.93
N LYS A 34 4.46 11.40 -3.79
CA LYS A 34 3.98 12.05 -5.01
C LYS A 34 3.24 11.08 -5.93
N MET A 35 3.77 9.88 -6.12
CA MET A 35 3.16 8.85 -6.98
C MET A 35 1.78 8.44 -6.46
N LEU A 36 1.67 8.03 -5.20
CA LEU A 36 0.42 7.49 -4.66
C LEU A 36 -0.65 8.58 -4.49
N THR A 37 -0.26 9.77 -4.06
CA THR A 37 -1.19 10.91 -3.91
C THR A 37 -1.73 11.39 -5.26
N ASN A 38 -0.88 11.51 -6.28
CA ASN A 38 -1.32 11.83 -7.64
C ASN A 38 -2.16 10.70 -8.22
N PHE A 39 -1.78 9.44 -8.03
CA PHE A 39 -2.57 8.31 -8.50
C PHE A 39 -4.00 8.35 -7.92
N HIS A 40 -4.13 8.59 -6.63
CA HIS A 40 -5.44 8.73 -6.00
C HIS A 40 -6.21 9.93 -6.53
N LYS A 41 -5.57 11.07 -6.76
CA LYS A 41 -6.26 12.27 -7.25
C LYS A 41 -6.70 12.11 -8.71
N ASP A 42 -5.82 11.57 -9.55
CA ASP A 42 -5.93 11.67 -11.00
C ASP A 42 -6.44 10.37 -11.64
N VAL A 43 -6.18 9.21 -11.03
CA VAL A 43 -6.50 7.88 -11.61
C VAL A 43 -7.71 7.22 -10.94
N VAL A 44 -7.86 7.32 -9.62
CA VAL A 44 -9.02 6.73 -8.93
C VAL A 44 -10.35 7.21 -9.54
N PRO A 45 -10.58 8.50 -9.85
CA PRO A 45 -11.81 8.92 -10.54
C PRO A 45 -12.02 8.30 -11.93
N LEU A 46 -10.95 7.82 -12.58
CA LEU A 46 -11.02 7.15 -13.88
C LEU A 46 -11.38 5.66 -13.76
N LEU A 47 -11.16 5.06 -12.57
CA LEU A 47 -11.40 3.65 -12.27
C LEU A 47 -12.71 3.43 -11.49
N PHE A 48 -13.11 4.39 -10.66
CA PHE A 48 -14.22 4.27 -9.72
C PHE A 48 -15.28 5.33 -9.96
N GLY A 49 -16.56 4.93 -9.88
CA GLY A 49 -17.72 5.77 -10.17
C GLY A 49 -18.62 5.16 -11.24
N GLU A 50 -19.84 5.68 -11.39
CA GLU A 50 -20.80 5.15 -12.36
C GLU A 50 -20.37 5.38 -13.81
N GLN A 51 -19.69 6.50 -14.08
CA GLN A 51 -19.27 6.92 -15.42
C GLN A 51 -17.76 6.81 -15.63
N ALA A 52 -17.06 6.07 -14.77
CA ALA A 52 -15.61 5.94 -14.83
C ALA A 52 -15.20 5.18 -16.12
N PRO A 53 -14.34 5.75 -16.99
CA PRO A 53 -14.02 5.19 -18.30
C PRO A 53 -13.32 3.83 -18.25
N PHE A 54 -12.62 3.51 -17.16
CA PHE A 54 -11.92 2.24 -16.98
C PHE A 54 -12.49 1.43 -15.81
N LYS A 55 -13.78 1.60 -15.53
CA LYS A 55 -14.48 0.84 -14.50
C LYS A 55 -14.26 -0.67 -14.67
N ASP A 56 -13.89 -1.33 -13.59
CA ASP A 56 -13.61 -2.77 -13.52
C ASP A 56 -12.50 -3.27 -14.46
N GLN A 57 -11.72 -2.37 -15.08
CA GLN A 57 -10.65 -2.75 -16.01
C GLN A 57 -9.29 -2.94 -15.36
N LEU A 58 -9.08 -2.33 -14.20
CA LEU A 58 -7.81 -2.33 -13.50
C LEU A 58 -7.98 -2.63 -12.02
N ARG A 59 -7.20 -3.59 -11.52
CA ARG A 59 -6.95 -3.78 -10.10
C ARG A 59 -5.62 -3.13 -9.74
N VAL A 60 -5.60 -2.36 -8.67
CA VAL A 60 -4.40 -1.66 -8.21
C VAL A 60 -3.94 -2.30 -6.92
N VAL A 61 -2.66 -2.67 -6.82
CA VAL A 61 -2.05 -3.25 -5.63
C VAL A 61 -0.95 -2.33 -5.15
N VAL A 62 -1.02 -1.88 -3.91
CA VAL A 62 0.11 -1.20 -3.27
C VAL A 62 1.06 -2.25 -2.71
N ARG A 63 2.35 -2.12 -3.00
CA ARG A 63 3.42 -2.98 -2.51
C ARG A 63 4.31 -2.18 -1.56
N PRO A 64 4.09 -2.30 -0.23
CA PRO A 64 4.96 -1.66 0.75
C PRO A 64 6.38 -2.20 0.65
N TYR A 65 7.34 -1.31 0.43
CA TYR A 65 8.76 -1.64 0.25
C TYR A 65 9.63 -0.63 1.02
N PRO A 66 9.96 -0.91 2.30
CA PRO A 66 10.73 0.00 3.13
C PRO A 66 12.20 0.05 2.69
N GLN A 67 12.73 1.24 2.42
CA GLN A 67 14.15 1.42 2.13
C GLN A 67 14.98 1.48 3.40
N THR A 68 16.13 0.83 3.39
CA THR A 68 16.99 0.67 4.58
C THR A 68 17.66 1.97 5.02
N TRP A 69 17.78 2.96 4.14
CA TRP A 69 18.33 4.29 4.47
C TRP A 69 17.30 5.27 5.01
N HIS A 70 16.00 4.93 4.95
CA HIS A 70 14.93 5.70 5.58
C HIS A 70 14.68 5.17 6.99
N ALA A 71 15.31 5.77 8.00
CA ALA A 71 15.45 5.16 9.33
C ALA A 71 14.10 4.80 10.02
N SER A 72 13.07 5.64 9.82
CA SER A 72 11.74 5.42 10.38
C SER A 72 10.80 4.61 9.47
N SER A 73 11.20 4.33 8.21
CA SER A 73 10.36 3.69 7.21
C SER A 73 9.77 2.35 7.66
N PRO A 74 10.53 1.43 8.30
CA PRO A 74 9.97 0.18 8.80
C PRO A 74 8.78 0.39 9.74
N LEU A 75 8.79 1.43 10.59
CA LEU A 75 7.71 1.71 11.55
C LEU A 75 6.43 2.18 10.84
N LEU A 76 6.57 2.96 9.76
CA LEU A 76 5.44 3.38 8.93
C LEU A 76 4.82 2.16 8.22
N HIS A 77 5.66 1.26 7.70
CA HIS A 77 5.22 0.04 7.00
C HIS A 77 4.56 -0.96 7.95
N GLU A 78 5.14 -1.21 9.12
CA GLU A 78 4.52 -2.01 10.18
C GLU A 78 3.12 -1.49 10.50
N THR A 79 2.96 -0.17 10.64
CA THR A 79 1.67 0.42 11.00
C THR A 79 0.67 0.37 9.84
N ALA A 80 1.10 0.57 8.60
CA ALA A 80 0.25 0.41 7.43
C ALA A 80 -0.27 -1.03 7.30
N LEU A 81 0.60 -2.03 7.48
CA LEU A 81 0.21 -3.44 7.47
C LEU A 81 -0.67 -3.81 8.67
N ALA A 82 -0.45 -3.21 9.84
CA ALA A 82 -1.35 -3.37 10.98
C ALA A 82 -2.76 -2.85 10.67
N VAL A 83 -2.87 -1.72 9.96
CA VAL A 83 -4.16 -1.22 9.44
C VAL A 83 -4.78 -2.18 8.43
N ALA A 84 -3.98 -2.77 7.52
CA ALA A 84 -4.47 -3.81 6.61
C ALA A 84 -5.06 -5.00 7.39
N ARG A 85 -4.43 -5.43 8.48
CA ARG A 85 -4.88 -6.55 9.33
C ARG A 85 -6.20 -6.29 10.06
N ILE A 86 -6.51 -5.04 10.36
CA ILE A 86 -7.76 -4.65 11.03
C ILE A 86 -8.78 -4.04 10.08
N SER A 87 -8.50 -4.02 8.76
CA SER A 87 -9.48 -3.59 7.76
C SER A 87 -10.65 -4.57 7.70
N LEU A 88 -11.78 -4.14 7.13
CA LEU A 88 -12.89 -5.06 6.84
C LEU A 88 -12.42 -6.29 6.06
N ARG A 89 -12.92 -7.47 6.42
CA ARG A 89 -12.67 -8.72 5.69
C ARG A 89 -13.54 -8.88 4.46
N ASP A 90 -14.58 -8.04 4.31
CA ASP A 90 -15.42 -8.03 3.12
C ASP A 90 -14.61 -7.59 1.90
N ARG A 91 -14.37 -8.55 1.01
CA ARG A 91 -13.62 -8.34 -0.23
C ARG A 91 -14.32 -7.43 -1.22
N LEU A 92 -15.63 -7.23 -1.11
CA LEU A 92 -16.35 -6.28 -1.96
C LEU A 92 -16.08 -4.86 -1.47
N ALA A 93 -16.18 -4.62 -0.15
CA ALA A 93 -15.86 -3.33 0.46
C ALA A 93 -14.41 -2.90 0.17
N LEU A 94 -13.45 -3.81 0.28
CA LEU A 94 -12.03 -3.50 0.03
C LEU A 94 -11.72 -3.04 -1.41
N GLN A 95 -12.57 -3.34 -2.39
CA GLN A 95 -12.37 -2.89 -3.77
C GLN A 95 -12.56 -1.38 -3.89
N ASP A 96 -13.39 -0.79 -3.03
CA ASP A 96 -13.67 0.64 -3.02
C ASP A 96 -12.60 1.38 -2.18
N PRO A 97 -11.84 2.32 -2.77
CA PRO A 97 -10.85 3.09 -2.02
C PRO A 97 -11.43 3.90 -0.86
N GLU A 98 -12.72 4.23 -0.85
CA GLU A 98 -13.37 4.93 0.26
C GLU A 98 -13.76 4.01 1.43
N GLN A 99 -13.79 2.69 1.21
CA GLN A 99 -14.10 1.68 2.22
C GLN A 99 -12.87 0.84 2.60
N ASN A 100 -11.76 1.04 1.89
CA ASN A 100 -10.49 0.37 2.15
C ASN A 100 -9.64 1.18 3.14
N ALA A 101 -9.64 0.77 4.42
CA ALA A 101 -8.90 1.45 5.48
C ALA A 101 -7.38 1.52 5.23
N PHE A 102 -6.79 0.48 4.63
CA PHE A 102 -5.37 0.50 4.25
C PHE A 102 -5.08 1.56 3.19
N TRP A 103 -5.94 1.70 2.18
CA TRP A 103 -5.79 2.73 1.14
C TRP A 103 -5.88 4.14 1.73
N ILE A 104 -6.90 4.40 2.55
CA ILE A 104 -7.11 5.69 3.23
C ILE A 104 -5.91 6.03 4.12
N TYR A 105 -5.44 5.06 4.91
CA TYR A 105 -4.30 5.27 5.78
C TYR A 105 -2.98 5.45 5.00
N SER A 106 -2.80 4.75 3.88
CA SER A 106 -1.66 4.95 2.98
C SER A 106 -1.62 6.38 2.44
N GLN A 107 -2.76 6.92 2.02
CA GLN A 107 -2.88 8.32 1.59
C GLN A 107 -2.53 9.29 2.72
N ALA A 108 -3.02 9.05 3.93
CA ALA A 108 -2.70 9.87 5.09
C ALA A 108 -1.21 9.84 5.43
N LEU A 109 -0.58 8.67 5.41
CA LEU A 109 0.87 8.53 5.61
C LEU A 109 1.65 9.35 4.57
N MET A 110 1.31 9.22 3.29
CA MET A 110 2.01 9.96 2.23
C MET A 110 1.85 11.48 2.35
N ASN A 111 0.69 11.96 2.79
CA ASN A 111 0.45 13.39 3.02
C ASN A 111 1.22 13.95 4.23
N GLU A 112 1.49 13.10 5.23
CA GLU A 112 2.12 13.52 6.48
C GLU A 112 3.55 13.00 6.69
N ASN A 113 4.13 12.28 5.72
CA ASN A 113 5.39 11.55 5.87
C ASN A 113 6.56 12.43 6.35
N HIS A 114 6.56 13.71 5.99
CA HIS A 114 7.54 14.69 6.40
C HIS A 114 7.70 14.82 7.92
N ARG A 115 6.68 14.45 8.70
CA ARG A 115 6.72 14.41 10.17
C ARG A 115 7.68 13.35 10.73
N TRP A 116 8.02 12.35 9.93
CA TRP A 116 8.86 11.20 10.30
C TRP A 116 10.15 11.10 9.50
N PHE A 117 10.46 12.07 8.64
CA PHE A 117 11.79 12.16 8.02
C PHE A 117 12.89 12.17 9.10
N ASP A 118 14.10 11.79 8.73
CA ASP A 118 15.22 11.62 9.67
C ASP A 118 15.44 12.85 10.55
N GLY A 119 15.36 14.06 9.98
CA GLY A 119 15.52 15.30 10.72
C GLY A 119 14.51 15.49 11.86
N PRO A 120 13.19 15.47 11.59
CA PRO A 120 12.13 15.50 12.61
C PRO A 120 12.06 14.28 13.54
N ALA A 121 12.46 13.08 13.07
CA ALA A 121 12.40 11.85 13.85
C ALA A 121 13.64 11.60 14.72
N ARG A 122 14.75 12.33 14.53
CA ARG A 122 16.06 12.05 15.14
C ARG A 122 16.09 11.87 16.67
N SER A 123 15.17 12.52 17.39
CA SER A 123 15.10 12.46 18.85
C SER A 123 13.95 11.60 19.37
N LYS A 124 13.21 10.95 18.47
CA LYS A 124 12.09 10.07 18.82
C LYS A 124 12.58 8.64 18.94
N ASN A 125 12.13 7.95 19.98
CA ASN A 125 12.28 6.50 20.04
C ASN A 125 11.18 5.80 19.21
N PRO A 126 11.33 4.51 18.86
CA PRO A 126 10.36 3.79 18.05
C PRO A 126 8.93 3.79 18.62
N ASP A 127 8.77 3.75 19.94
CA ASP A 127 7.45 3.71 20.57
C ASP A 127 6.73 5.05 20.48
N GLN A 128 7.46 6.17 20.55
CA GLN A 128 6.91 7.49 20.30
C GLN A 128 6.42 7.61 18.85
N VAL A 129 7.18 7.10 17.87
CA VAL A 129 6.78 7.09 16.47
C VAL A 129 5.55 6.19 16.26
N ARG A 130 5.52 4.98 16.82
CA ARG A 130 4.35 4.09 16.76
C ARG A 130 3.11 4.71 17.40
N ALA A 131 3.26 5.44 18.50
CA ALA A 131 2.16 6.15 19.14
C ALA A 131 1.59 7.25 18.23
N GLU A 132 2.45 8.04 17.58
CA GLU A 132 2.03 9.06 16.60
C GLU A 132 1.32 8.44 15.39
N LEU A 133 1.84 7.33 14.85
CA LEU A 133 1.24 6.62 13.72
C LEU A 133 -0.11 6.00 14.08
N ALA A 134 -0.24 5.42 15.28
CA ALA A 134 -1.52 4.92 15.78
C ALA A 134 -2.54 6.06 16.01
N MET A 135 -2.08 7.24 16.46
CA MET A 135 -2.93 8.43 16.56
C MET A 135 -3.40 8.92 15.19
N LEU A 136 -2.53 8.90 14.16
CA LEU A 136 -2.94 9.19 12.79
C LEU A 136 -4.06 8.24 12.35
N ALA A 137 -3.94 6.93 12.65
CA ALA A 137 -4.97 5.96 12.31
C ALA A 137 -6.30 6.25 13.01
N VAL A 138 -6.27 6.62 14.30
CA VAL A 138 -7.47 7.04 15.06
C VAL A 138 -8.15 8.23 14.40
N ASN A 139 -7.38 9.23 13.97
CA ASN A 139 -7.92 10.43 13.34
C ASN A 139 -8.61 10.07 12.01
N VAL A 140 -7.90 9.40 11.11
CA VAL A 140 -8.37 9.22 9.71
C VAL A 140 -9.36 8.08 9.53
N LEU A 141 -9.26 7.01 10.33
CA LEU A 141 -10.14 5.83 10.22
C LEU A 141 -11.25 5.80 11.28
N GLY A 142 -11.14 6.64 12.31
CA GLY A 142 -12.11 6.72 13.40
C GLY A 142 -12.84 8.06 13.43
N GLU A 143 -12.12 9.14 13.72
CA GLU A 143 -12.75 10.45 13.88
C GLU A 143 -13.35 10.99 12.58
N ASP A 144 -12.59 10.95 11.49
CA ASP A 144 -13.01 11.54 10.22
C ASP A 144 -14.11 10.71 9.55
N VAL A 145 -14.04 9.38 9.63
CA VAL A 145 -15.11 8.46 9.20
C VAL A 145 -16.42 8.80 9.93
N ARG A 146 -16.37 8.95 11.26
CA ARG A 146 -17.52 9.33 12.08
C ARG A 146 -18.04 10.74 11.76
N LYS A 147 -17.16 11.73 11.57
CA LYS A 147 -17.55 13.10 11.16
C LYS A 147 -18.26 13.09 9.79
N ALA A 148 -17.76 12.28 8.86
CA ALA A 148 -18.36 12.08 7.54
C ALA A 148 -19.64 11.23 7.57
N LYS A 149 -20.04 10.70 8.74
CA LYS A 149 -21.19 9.79 8.91
C LYS A 149 -21.13 8.57 7.99
N LYS A 150 -19.93 8.08 7.72
CA LYS A 150 -19.69 6.84 6.96
C LYS A 150 -19.73 5.64 7.91
N ASP A 151 -20.00 4.46 7.34
CA ASP A 151 -19.93 3.20 8.06
C ASP A 151 -18.50 2.87 8.52
N ALA A 152 -18.38 1.99 9.50
CA ALA A 152 -17.08 1.56 10.00
C ALA A 152 -16.32 0.76 8.93
N ILE A 153 -15.06 1.12 8.71
CA ILE A 153 -14.16 0.52 7.70
C ILE A 153 -13.09 -0.39 8.31
N VAL A 154 -13.21 -0.70 9.60
CA VAL A 154 -12.27 -1.53 10.38
C VAL A 154 -13.01 -2.52 11.28
N GLU A 155 -12.41 -3.69 11.49
CA GLU A 155 -12.84 -4.72 12.44
C GLU A 155 -11.99 -4.63 13.71
N LEU A 156 -12.62 -4.29 14.83
CA LEU A 156 -11.90 -3.96 16.07
C LEU A 156 -12.06 -4.98 17.20
N ASP A 157 -12.92 -5.98 17.06
CA ASP A 157 -13.18 -7.02 18.07
C ASP A 157 -13.40 -6.48 19.49
N GLY A 158 -14.09 -5.34 19.60
CA GLY A 158 -14.40 -4.66 20.87
C GLY A 158 -13.26 -3.81 21.45
N GLN A 159 -12.12 -3.70 20.76
CA GLN A 159 -11.00 -2.85 21.18
C GLN A 159 -11.12 -1.42 20.63
N PRO A 160 -10.62 -0.40 21.33
CA PRO A 160 -10.39 0.92 20.74
C PRO A 160 -9.42 0.84 19.55
N LEU A 161 -9.69 1.57 18.46
CA LEU A 161 -8.88 1.55 17.24
C LEU A 161 -7.37 1.75 17.49
N GLY A 162 -7.00 2.74 18.30
CA GLY A 162 -5.59 2.97 18.64
C GLY A 162 -4.96 1.79 19.39
N GLN A 163 -5.72 1.07 20.21
CA GLN A 163 -5.25 -0.14 20.87
C GLN A 163 -5.14 -1.31 19.88
N ALA A 164 -6.11 -1.47 18.97
CA ALA A 164 -6.08 -2.50 17.93
C ALA A 164 -4.81 -2.37 17.07
N VAL A 165 -4.51 -1.16 16.56
CA VAL A 165 -3.28 -0.89 15.79
C VAL A 165 -2.03 -1.17 16.63
N ARG A 166 -1.96 -0.64 17.86
CA ARG A 166 -0.80 -0.87 18.74
C ARG A 166 -0.60 -2.35 19.09
N SER A 167 -1.66 -3.14 19.17
CA SER A 167 -1.56 -4.57 19.48
C SER A 167 -0.80 -5.37 18.42
N TRP A 168 -0.78 -4.87 17.18
CA TRP A 168 -0.04 -5.43 16.06
C TRP A 168 1.40 -4.94 15.96
N THR A 169 1.65 -3.66 16.30
CA THR A 169 2.97 -3.02 16.15
C THR A 169 3.81 -3.01 17.43
N ARG A 170 3.22 -3.37 18.58
CA ARG A 170 3.96 -3.51 19.84
C ARG A 170 5.02 -4.61 19.71
N VAL A 171 6.23 -4.28 20.15
CA VAL A 171 7.35 -5.22 20.28
C VAL A 171 7.33 -5.82 21.70
N SER A 172 7.84 -7.03 21.85
CA SER A 172 8.03 -7.66 23.16
C SER A 172 8.93 -6.82 24.05
N ASP A 173 8.68 -6.84 25.36
CA ASP A 173 9.50 -6.10 26.33
C ASP A 173 10.90 -6.76 26.49
N GLU A 174 11.05 -8.02 26.06
CA GLU A 174 12.28 -8.80 26.08
C GLU A 174 12.55 -9.51 24.73
N GLY A 175 13.82 -9.67 24.35
CA GLY A 175 14.23 -10.52 23.21
C GLY A 175 14.27 -9.84 21.84
N ASN A 176 14.19 -10.65 20.77
CA ASN A 176 14.31 -10.25 19.36
C ASN A 176 13.09 -10.73 18.53
N GLU A 177 11.93 -10.85 19.17
CA GLU A 177 10.72 -11.38 18.50
C GLU A 177 10.11 -10.38 17.51
N GLY A 178 10.39 -9.09 17.70
CA GLY A 178 9.80 -8.02 16.91
C GLY A 178 8.32 -7.82 17.24
N SER A 179 7.58 -7.18 16.33
CA SER A 179 6.14 -6.97 16.46
C SER A 179 5.35 -8.09 15.77
N LYS A 180 4.07 -8.25 16.14
CA LYS A 180 3.18 -9.28 15.54
C LYS A 180 3.01 -9.12 14.02
N ILE A 181 3.23 -7.92 13.50
CA ILE A 181 3.10 -7.61 12.07
C ILE A 181 4.37 -7.90 11.26
N VAL A 182 5.51 -8.17 11.91
CA VAL A 182 6.79 -8.46 11.23
C VAL A 182 6.68 -9.59 10.19
N PRO A 183 5.95 -10.70 10.42
CA PRO A 183 5.78 -11.75 9.40
C PRO A 183 5.17 -11.22 8.08
N ASP A 184 4.20 -10.31 8.17
CA ASP A 184 3.61 -9.67 6.98
C ASP A 184 4.59 -8.74 6.29
N LEU A 185 5.36 -7.96 7.06
CA LEU A 185 6.39 -7.10 6.51
C LEU A 185 7.45 -7.91 5.75
N LYS A 186 7.90 -9.03 6.33
CA LYS A 186 8.80 -9.97 5.67
C LYS A 186 8.19 -10.57 4.41
N TYR A 187 6.90 -10.89 4.44
CA TYR A 187 6.19 -11.40 3.27
C TYR A 187 6.19 -10.38 2.12
N VAL A 188 5.80 -9.13 2.37
CA VAL A 188 5.72 -8.11 1.31
C VAL A 188 7.10 -7.75 0.76
N VAL A 189 8.13 -7.68 1.62
CA VAL A 189 9.51 -7.46 1.18
C VAL A 189 10.00 -8.64 0.33
N ARG A 190 9.76 -9.89 0.76
CA ARG A 190 10.15 -11.07 -0.01
C ARG A 190 9.43 -11.17 -1.35
N ALA A 191 8.14 -10.84 -1.39
CA ALA A 191 7.36 -10.82 -2.63
C ALA A 191 7.79 -9.71 -3.62
N SER A 192 8.52 -8.71 -3.11
CA SER A 192 9.06 -7.58 -3.87
C SER A 192 10.52 -7.80 -4.30
N ALA A 193 11.23 -8.70 -3.62
CA ALA A 193 12.60 -9.04 -3.94
C ALA A 193 12.66 -9.97 -5.16
N PRO A 194 13.68 -9.85 -6.03
CA PRO A 194 13.94 -10.87 -7.04
C PRO A 194 14.21 -12.23 -6.37
N ASP A 195 13.74 -13.31 -6.99
CA ASP A 195 13.99 -14.69 -6.55
C ASP A 195 15.49 -14.97 -6.67
N THR A 196 16.15 -15.22 -5.54
CA THR A 196 17.59 -15.52 -5.47
C THR A 196 17.88 -17.02 -5.39
N ASP A 197 16.87 -17.88 -5.51
CA ASP A 197 17.04 -19.33 -5.45
C ASP A 197 17.65 -19.88 -6.76
N GLU A 198 18.95 -20.17 -6.71
CA GLU A 198 19.71 -20.79 -7.80
C GLU A 198 19.23 -22.20 -8.19
N ASN A 199 18.40 -22.86 -7.37
CA ASN A 199 17.96 -24.24 -7.58
C ASN A 199 16.50 -24.38 -8.05
N ARG A 200 15.78 -23.27 -8.25
CA ARG A 200 14.40 -23.30 -8.73
C ARG A 200 14.33 -23.21 -10.26
N SER A 201 13.61 -24.16 -10.86
CA SER A 201 13.34 -24.24 -12.31
C SER A 201 12.85 -22.89 -12.88
N PRO A 202 13.26 -22.51 -14.11
CA PRO A 202 13.22 -21.14 -14.66
C PRO A 202 11.83 -20.65 -15.10
N GLU A 203 10.78 -20.98 -14.35
CA GLU A 203 9.48 -20.32 -14.47
C GLU A 203 9.56 -18.96 -13.76
N ARG A 204 10.26 -18.05 -14.44
CA ARG A 204 10.64 -16.69 -14.05
C ARG A 204 9.51 -15.97 -13.30
N HIS A 205 9.79 -15.49 -12.09
CA HIS A 205 9.03 -14.38 -11.56
C HIS A 205 9.34 -13.17 -12.44
N PRO A 206 8.35 -12.37 -12.89
CA PRO A 206 8.61 -11.35 -13.90
C PRO A 206 9.46 -10.16 -13.41
N CYS A 207 9.79 -10.09 -12.11
CA CYS A 207 10.82 -9.21 -11.57
C CYS A 207 12.27 -9.75 -11.73
N ASP A 208 12.46 -11.04 -11.99
CA ASP A 208 13.80 -11.65 -12.18
C ASP A 208 14.36 -11.40 -13.58
N ALA A 209 13.49 -11.12 -14.56
CA ALA A 209 13.86 -11.01 -15.97
C ALA A 209 14.77 -9.80 -16.28
N TYR A 210 14.94 -8.86 -15.33
CA TYR A 210 15.70 -7.64 -15.56
C TYR A 210 16.91 -7.45 -14.64
N GLY A 211 17.16 -8.32 -13.65
CA GLY A 211 18.22 -8.09 -12.66
C GLY A 211 18.14 -6.71 -11.97
N ALA A 212 16.96 -6.09 -12.04
CA ALA A 212 16.71 -4.74 -11.59
C ALA A 212 15.97 -4.84 -10.27
N TYR A 213 16.58 -4.30 -9.22
CA TYR A 213 15.88 -3.93 -8.00
C TYR A 213 14.66 -3.11 -8.41
N VAL A 214 13.44 -3.56 -8.09
CA VAL A 214 12.28 -2.68 -8.16
C VAL A 214 12.53 -1.57 -7.14
N ALA A 215 12.79 -0.37 -7.64
CA ALA A 215 13.05 0.79 -6.84
C ALA A 215 11.74 1.30 -6.21
N GLU A 216 11.87 2.07 -5.14
CA GLU A 216 10.74 2.84 -4.64
C GLU A 216 10.15 3.72 -5.76
N ALA A 217 8.83 3.87 -5.75
CA ALA A 217 8.08 4.58 -6.78
C ALA A 217 8.12 3.95 -8.19
N ASP A 218 8.46 2.66 -8.29
CA ASP A 218 8.27 1.88 -9.51
C ASP A 218 6.84 1.35 -9.63
N ALA A 219 6.44 1.10 -10.88
CA ALA A 219 5.18 0.49 -11.24
C ALA A 219 5.41 -0.81 -12.01
N VAL A 220 4.53 -1.79 -11.79
CA VAL A 220 4.52 -3.08 -12.49
C VAL A 220 3.16 -3.28 -13.12
N TRP A 221 3.11 -3.44 -14.44
CA TRP A 221 1.90 -3.68 -15.21
C TRP A 221 1.79 -5.17 -15.61
N ASN A 222 0.74 -5.84 -15.14
CA ASN A 222 0.50 -7.27 -15.39
C ASN A 222 1.71 -8.16 -15.09
N GLY A 223 2.45 -7.82 -14.02
CA GLY A 223 3.66 -8.52 -13.59
C GLY A 223 4.95 -8.01 -14.23
N VAL A 224 4.91 -7.20 -15.28
CA VAL A 224 6.12 -6.67 -15.94
C VAL A 224 6.41 -5.24 -15.46
N VAL A 225 7.66 -4.95 -15.08
CA VAL A 225 8.09 -3.59 -14.72
C VAL A 225 7.76 -2.62 -15.85
N GLU A 226 7.11 -1.51 -15.51
CA GLU A 226 6.65 -0.48 -16.43
C GLU A 226 7.44 0.82 -16.21
N PRO A 227 8.60 0.99 -16.86
CA PRO A 227 9.50 2.11 -16.62
C PRO A 227 8.97 3.45 -17.17
N SER A 228 7.89 3.43 -17.97
CA SER A 228 7.29 4.67 -18.47
C SER A 228 6.51 5.44 -17.42
N ILE A 229 6.06 4.77 -16.35
CA ILE A 229 5.35 5.38 -15.24
C ILE A 229 6.36 6.06 -14.33
N SER A 230 6.18 7.36 -14.13
CA SER A 230 6.96 8.18 -13.21
C SER A 230 6.09 8.58 -12.01
N SER A 231 6.71 8.82 -10.86
CA SER A 231 6.06 9.46 -9.71
C SER A 231 5.41 10.81 -10.02
N SER A 232 5.79 11.44 -11.15
CA SER A 232 5.25 12.72 -11.61
C SER A 232 4.25 12.61 -12.75
N PHE A 233 3.75 11.40 -13.06
CA PHE A 233 2.75 11.21 -14.11
C PHE A 233 1.53 12.12 -13.90
N SER A 234 1.18 12.91 -14.92
CA SER A 234 -0.01 13.73 -14.93
C SER A 234 -1.27 12.91 -15.19
N GLN A 235 -2.44 13.51 -14.95
CA GLN A 235 -3.73 12.90 -15.29
C GLN A 235 -3.82 12.51 -16.77
N GLU A 236 -3.36 13.37 -17.69
CA GLU A 236 -3.40 13.09 -19.13
C GLU A 236 -2.47 11.94 -19.52
N GLN A 237 -1.29 11.86 -18.88
CA GLN A 237 -0.36 10.76 -19.08
C GLN A 237 -0.94 9.43 -18.59
N TRP A 238 -1.56 9.44 -17.41
CA TRP A 238 -2.28 8.27 -16.89
C TRP A 238 -3.42 7.84 -17.79
N GLN A 239 -4.26 8.78 -18.22
CA GLN A 239 -5.38 8.48 -19.11
C GLN A 239 -4.88 7.87 -20.41
N LYS A 240 -3.90 8.49 -21.08
CA LYS A 240 -3.30 7.97 -22.31
C LYS A 240 -2.71 6.57 -22.09
N PHE A 241 -1.98 6.36 -21.00
CA PHE A 241 -1.41 5.06 -20.66
C PHE A 241 -2.51 4.00 -20.52
N LEU A 242 -3.59 4.31 -19.80
CA LEU A 242 -4.71 3.40 -19.62
C LEU A 242 -5.46 3.16 -20.94
N GLU A 243 -5.73 4.16 -21.75
CA GLU A 243 -6.35 3.99 -23.08
C GLU A 243 -5.52 3.07 -23.99
N GLU A 244 -4.20 3.14 -23.92
CA GLU A 244 -3.30 2.31 -24.74
C GLU A 244 -3.19 0.87 -24.23
N ARG A 245 -3.30 0.66 -22.91
CA ARG A 245 -3.02 -0.63 -22.24
C ARG A 245 -4.28 -1.41 -21.87
N VAL A 246 -5.30 -0.72 -21.42
CA VAL A 246 -6.63 -1.28 -21.16
C VAL A 246 -7.32 -1.43 -22.51
N THR A 247 -7.53 -2.68 -22.94
CA THR A 247 -8.13 -3.08 -24.23
C THR A 247 -7.29 -2.85 -25.51
N LYS A 248 -6.22 -3.66 -25.65
CA LYS A 248 -5.74 -4.20 -26.95
C LYS A 248 -5.68 -5.73 -26.98
N ALA A 249 -6.56 -6.43 -26.25
CA ALA A 249 -6.78 -7.85 -26.50
C ALA A 249 -7.70 -8.01 -27.74
N LYS A 250 -7.13 -7.87 -28.94
CA LYS A 250 -7.72 -8.47 -30.13
C LYS A 250 -7.40 -9.97 -30.04
N PHE A 251 -8.39 -10.77 -29.64
CA PHE A 251 -8.34 -12.21 -29.87
C PHE A 251 -8.50 -12.50 -31.37
#